data_AF-A0A517W5J4-F1
#
_entry.id   AF-A0A517W5J4-F1
#
_cell.length_a   1.000
_cell.length_b   1.000
_cell.length_c   1.000
_cell.angle_alpha   90.00
_cell.angle_beta   90.00
_cell.angle_gamma   90.00
#
_symmetry.space_group_name_H-M   'P 1'
#
loop_
_entity.id
_entity.type
_entity.pdbx_description
1 polymer ?
#
loop_
_entity_poly.entity_id
_entity_poly.type
_entity_poly.pdbx_seq_one_letter_code
_entity_poly.pdbx_strand_id
1 'polypeptide(L)'
;MIPKSELIFVYEGYWGDKKFAFGSTEEDALKALERCYAYGEPEEDLEDRLGTHWAIGDESEGWRIVPREVKVQHIDGTVYGSFPNNLPVHLYWDCPSCGYNWGDDVLADTKFPHLVLCKHRKNSGLETSYFLVHISEEDRVKLNGT
;
A
#
# COMPACT_ATOMS: atom_id res chain seq x y z
N MET A 1 15.86 -13.49 -12.78
CA MET A 1 16.32 -13.55 -11.37
C MET A 1 15.77 -12.31 -10.69
N ILE A 2 14.92 -12.44 -9.67
CA ILE A 2 14.36 -11.29 -8.95
C ILE A 2 15.49 -10.69 -8.10
N PRO A 3 15.77 -9.38 -8.18
CA PRO A 3 16.80 -8.76 -7.35
C PRO A 3 16.42 -8.88 -5.88
N LYS A 4 17.39 -9.10 -4.99
CA LYS A 4 17.14 -9.17 -3.53
C LYS A 4 16.60 -7.84 -2.98
N SER A 5 17.04 -6.73 -3.56
CA SER A 5 16.61 -5.38 -3.22
C SER A 5 16.87 -4.42 -4.38
N GLU A 6 16.08 -3.36 -4.47
CA GLU A 6 16.30 -2.26 -5.42
C GLU A 6 15.95 -0.89 -4.79
N LEU A 7 16.40 0.20 -5.42
CA LEU A 7 15.97 1.55 -5.09
C LEU A 7 14.80 1.93 -5.99
N ILE A 8 13.68 2.33 -5.40
CA ILE A 8 12.49 2.81 -6.12
C ILE A 8 12.01 4.12 -5.52
N PHE A 9 11.22 4.87 -6.29
CA PHE A 9 10.36 5.88 -5.72
C PHE A 9 9.09 5.24 -5.17
N VAL A 10 8.77 5.58 -3.91
CA VAL A 10 7.46 5.36 -3.33
C VAL A 10 6.79 6.72 -3.19
N TYR A 11 5.54 6.80 -3.65
CA TYR A 11 4.73 7.99 -3.59
C TYR A 11 3.85 7.88 -2.35
N GLU A 12 4.05 8.78 -1.38
CA GLU A 12 3.34 8.76 -0.11
C GLU A 12 2.31 9.89 -0.06
N GLY A 13 1.06 9.56 0.27
CA GLY A 13 -0.06 10.48 0.37
C GLY A 13 -0.24 11.00 1.80
N TYR A 14 -0.27 12.33 1.96
CA TYR A 14 -0.29 13.03 3.24
C TYR A 14 -1.42 14.05 3.36
N TRP A 15 -1.90 14.24 4.60
CA TRP A 15 -2.57 15.46 5.06
C TRP A 15 -1.81 15.98 6.29
N GLY A 16 -1.26 17.21 6.19
CA GLY A 16 -0.26 17.69 7.14
C GLY A 16 0.90 16.69 7.26
N ASP A 17 1.24 16.29 8.48
CA ASP A 17 2.34 15.35 8.76
C ASP A 17 1.91 13.87 8.76
N LYS A 18 0.62 13.58 8.59
CA LYS A 18 0.09 12.22 8.71
C LYS A 18 0.02 11.55 7.33
N LYS A 19 0.66 10.39 7.20
CA LYS A 19 0.57 9.52 6.02
C LYS A 19 -0.72 8.71 6.03
N PHE A 20 -1.44 8.71 4.91
CA PHE A 20 -2.70 7.99 4.72
C PHE A 20 -2.64 6.92 3.64
N ALA A 21 -1.83 7.15 2.61
CA ALA A 21 -1.73 6.26 1.46
C ALA A 21 -0.29 6.16 0.96
N PHE A 22 -0.03 5.17 0.14
CA PHE A 22 1.23 5.03 -0.58
C PHE A 22 1.04 4.22 -1.86
N GLY A 23 1.95 4.35 -2.82
CA GLY A 23 1.96 3.59 -4.06
C GLY A 23 3.34 3.52 -4.70
N SER A 24 3.55 2.51 -5.54
CA SER A 24 4.76 2.38 -6.37
C SER A 24 4.78 3.36 -7.55
N THR A 25 3.66 3.98 -7.84
CA THR A 25 3.51 5.08 -8.80
C THR A 25 2.66 6.18 -8.17
N GLU A 26 2.72 7.39 -8.72
CA GLU A 26 1.89 8.51 -8.29
C GLU A 26 0.39 8.20 -8.47
N GLU A 27 0.04 7.56 -9.59
CA GLU A 27 -1.34 7.14 -9.89
C GLU A 27 -1.87 6.12 -8.87
N ASP A 28 -1.04 5.12 -8.49
CA ASP A 28 -1.43 4.14 -7.49
C ASP A 28 -1.61 4.78 -6.10
N ALA A 29 -0.73 5.72 -5.74
CA ALA A 29 -0.83 6.46 -4.48
C ALA A 29 -2.09 7.34 -4.44
N LEU A 30 -2.43 7.99 -5.57
CA LEU A 30 -3.65 8.78 -5.72
C LEU A 30 -4.89 7.90 -5.53
N LYS A 31 -4.98 6.76 -6.23
CA LYS A 31 -6.11 5.82 -6.08
C LYS A 31 -6.24 5.29 -4.66
N ALA A 32 -5.13 4.97 -4.01
CA ALA A 32 -5.12 4.53 -2.62
C ALA A 32 -5.58 5.64 -1.66
N LEU A 33 -5.20 6.89 -1.93
CA LEU A 33 -5.61 8.06 -1.17
C LEU A 33 -7.11 8.32 -1.31
N GLU A 34 -7.65 8.32 -2.53
CA GLU A 34 -9.08 8.53 -2.80
C GLU A 34 -9.98 7.46 -2.16
N ARG A 35 -9.43 6.26 -1.90
CA ARG A 35 -10.12 5.16 -1.20
C ARG A 35 -9.93 5.20 0.32
N CYS A 36 -9.07 6.08 0.82
CA CYS A 36 -8.82 6.21 2.26
C CYS A 36 -10.07 6.75 2.96
N TYR A 37 -10.35 6.24 4.17
CA TYR A 37 -11.48 6.70 5.01
C TYR A 37 -11.49 8.21 5.25
N ALA A 38 -10.32 8.85 5.23
CA ALA A 38 -10.14 10.27 5.48
C ALA A 38 -10.39 11.17 4.26
N TYR A 39 -10.49 10.59 3.05
CA TYR A 39 -10.75 11.35 1.83
C TYR A 39 -12.25 11.59 1.65
N GLY A 40 -12.63 12.84 1.41
CA GLY A 40 -14.02 13.27 1.28
C GLY A 40 -14.30 14.53 2.09
N GLU A 41 -15.43 15.19 1.85
CA GLU A 41 -15.82 16.38 2.61
C GLU A 41 -16.23 16.00 4.05
N PRO A 42 -15.87 16.80 5.06
CA PRO A 42 -16.35 16.61 6.43
C PRO A 42 -17.88 16.61 6.49
N GLU A 43 -18.46 15.62 7.16
CA GLU A 43 -19.90 15.49 7.40
C GLU A 43 -20.14 15.26 8.89
N GLU A 44 -21.32 15.66 9.43
CA GLU A 44 -21.63 15.54 10.87
C GLU A 44 -21.44 14.11 11.41
N ASP A 45 -21.71 13.09 10.60
CA ASP A 45 -21.60 11.68 10.99
C ASP A 45 -20.25 11.04 10.59
N LEU A 46 -19.35 11.78 9.93
CA LEU A 46 -18.07 11.28 9.41
C LEU A 46 -16.93 12.24 9.75
N GLU A 47 -16.65 12.37 11.05
CA GLU A 47 -15.64 13.29 11.61
C GLU A 47 -14.19 13.03 11.12
N ASP A 48 -13.92 11.84 10.57
CA ASP A 48 -12.58 11.47 10.09
C ASP A 48 -12.23 12.02 8.70
N ARG A 49 -13.19 12.58 7.97
CA ARG A 49 -12.99 13.14 6.63
C ARG A 49 -12.34 14.51 6.68
N LEU A 50 -11.29 14.71 5.89
CA LEU A 50 -10.44 15.91 5.94
C LEU A 50 -10.72 16.91 4.82
N GLY A 51 -11.27 16.45 3.69
CA GLY A 51 -11.57 17.25 2.51
C GLY A 51 -11.22 16.53 1.21
N THR A 52 -11.55 17.15 0.07
CA THR A 52 -11.17 16.67 -1.27
C THR A 52 -10.17 17.58 -2.00
N HIS A 53 -9.71 18.65 -1.35
CA HIS A 53 -8.84 19.64 -1.98
C HIS A 53 -7.34 19.30 -1.85
N TRP A 54 -6.58 19.75 -2.85
CA TRP A 54 -5.14 19.59 -2.92
C TRP A 54 -4.42 20.81 -2.35
N ALA A 55 -3.29 20.58 -1.68
CA ALA A 55 -2.44 21.66 -1.22
C ALA A 55 -1.87 22.45 -2.42
N ILE A 56 -2.05 23.77 -2.40
CA ILE A 56 -1.42 24.71 -3.32
C ILE A 56 -0.16 25.27 -2.64
N GLY A 57 0.95 24.53 -2.73
CA GLY A 57 2.23 24.90 -2.13
C GLY A 57 2.43 24.37 -0.70
N ASP A 58 3.60 24.62 -0.12
CA ASP A 58 4.10 23.91 1.06
C ASP A 58 3.39 24.25 2.37
N GLU A 59 2.74 25.42 2.45
CA GLU A 59 2.09 25.90 3.68
C GLU A 59 0.56 25.75 3.66
N SER A 60 -0.02 25.40 2.52
CA SER A 60 -1.47 25.25 2.39
C SER A 60 -1.98 23.95 3.02
N GLU A 61 -3.19 23.96 3.55
CA GLU A 61 -3.86 22.72 3.91
C GLU A 61 -4.34 21.99 2.65
N GLY A 62 -4.42 20.66 2.72
CA GLY A 62 -4.86 19.82 1.61
C GLY A 62 -3.99 18.58 1.43
N TRP A 63 -4.45 17.71 0.54
CA TRP A 63 -3.74 16.50 0.18
C TRP A 63 -2.43 16.81 -0.55
N ARG A 64 -1.41 16.01 -0.27
CA ARG A 64 -0.11 16.02 -0.97
C ARG A 64 0.29 14.59 -1.32
N ILE A 65 0.90 14.41 -2.49
CA ILE A 65 1.65 13.21 -2.82
C ILE A 65 3.13 13.59 -2.89
N VAL A 66 3.94 12.94 -2.07
CA VAL A 66 5.38 13.22 -1.97
C VAL A 66 6.16 11.99 -2.44
N PRO A 67 6.99 12.10 -3.49
CA PRO A 67 7.88 11.02 -3.88
C PRO A 67 9.05 10.88 -2.90
N ARG A 68 9.34 9.66 -2.48
CA ARG A 68 10.46 9.32 -1.62
C ARG A 68 11.24 8.17 -2.22
N GLU A 69 12.54 8.37 -2.42
CA GLU A 69 13.43 7.27 -2.82
C GLU A 69 13.67 6.35 -1.62
N VAL A 70 13.41 5.06 -1.80
CA VAL A 70 13.54 4.04 -0.75
C VAL A 70 14.17 2.77 -1.30
N LYS A 71 15.01 2.13 -0.48
CA LYS A 71 15.52 0.80 -0.78
C LYS A 71 14.51 -0.24 -0.32
N VAL A 72 13.92 -0.96 -1.27
CA VAL A 72 12.93 -2.01 -1.00
C VAL A 72 13.56 -3.39 -1.15
N GLN A 73 13.12 -4.32 -0.32
CA GLN A 73 13.45 -5.74 -0.49
C GLN A 73 12.32 -6.44 -1.24
N HIS A 74 12.69 -7.41 -2.06
CA HIS A 74 11.74 -8.29 -2.73
C HIS A 74 11.49 -9.49 -1.82
N ILE A 75 10.22 -9.77 -1.57
CA ILE A 75 9.81 -10.89 -0.71
C ILE A 75 8.71 -11.69 -1.41
N ASP A 76 8.55 -12.93 -0.99
CA ASP A 76 7.45 -13.77 -1.45
C ASP A 76 6.22 -13.57 -0.55
N GLY A 77 5.05 -13.67 -1.15
CA GLY A 77 3.77 -13.69 -0.47
C GLY A 77 2.86 -14.76 -1.04
N THR A 78 1.75 -14.98 -0.36
CA THR A 78 0.74 -15.98 -0.73
C THR A 78 -0.62 -15.33 -0.77
N VAL A 79 -1.39 -15.61 -1.81
CA VAL A 79 -2.77 -15.10 -1.94
C VAL A 79 -3.77 -16.20 -1.66
N TYR A 80 -4.90 -15.82 -1.07
CA TYR A 80 -6.06 -16.69 -0.88
C TYR A 80 -7.30 -15.95 -1.37
N GLY A 81 -8.19 -16.67 -2.06
CA GLY A 81 -9.39 -16.08 -2.66
C GLY A 81 -9.44 -16.30 -4.17
N SER A 82 -10.43 -15.69 -4.83
CA SER A 82 -10.62 -15.83 -6.28
C SER A 82 -11.56 -14.74 -6.80
N PHE A 83 -11.06 -13.88 -7.70
CA PHE A 83 -11.88 -12.83 -8.30
C PHE A 83 -13.04 -13.38 -9.14
N PRO A 84 -12.86 -14.42 -9.99
CA PRO A 84 -13.96 -14.98 -10.79
C PRO A 84 -15.08 -15.60 -9.95
N ASN A 85 -14.75 -16.12 -8.76
CA ASN A 85 -15.73 -16.68 -7.84
C ASN A 85 -16.31 -15.65 -6.87
N ASN A 86 -16.02 -14.35 -7.08
CA ASN A 86 -16.44 -13.24 -6.23
C ASN A 86 -16.08 -13.44 -4.75
N LEU A 87 -14.93 -14.08 -4.50
CA LEU A 87 -14.37 -14.27 -3.16
C LEU A 87 -13.34 -13.16 -2.87
N PRO A 88 -13.37 -12.53 -1.69
CA PRO A 88 -12.31 -11.60 -1.27
C PRO A 88 -10.95 -12.24 -1.43
N VAL A 89 -10.02 -11.50 -2.02
CA VAL A 89 -8.63 -11.94 -2.18
C VAL A 89 -7.79 -11.27 -1.13
N HIS A 90 -7.06 -12.06 -0.35
CA HIS A 90 -6.14 -11.59 0.67
C HIS A 90 -4.72 -12.02 0.34
N LEU A 91 -3.79 -11.07 0.38
CA LEU A 91 -2.35 -11.30 0.30
C LEU A 91 -1.78 -11.43 1.70
N TYR A 92 -1.04 -12.49 1.98
CA TYR A 92 -0.28 -12.68 3.20
C TYR A 92 1.21 -12.66 2.93
N TRP A 93 1.98 -12.05 3.83
CA TRP A 93 3.42 -11.95 3.73
C TRP A 93 4.07 -11.80 5.10
N ASP A 94 5.32 -12.29 5.22
CA ASP A 94 6.10 -12.17 6.43
C ASP A 94 7.11 -11.03 6.32
N CYS A 95 7.12 -10.13 7.30
CA CYS A 95 8.14 -9.09 7.36
C CYS A 95 9.49 -9.71 7.75
N PRO A 96 10.54 -9.61 6.91
CA PRO A 96 11.84 -10.20 7.22
C PRO A 96 12.57 -9.48 8.35
N SER A 97 12.19 -8.25 8.68
CA SER A 97 12.83 -7.44 9.72
C SER A 97 12.30 -7.68 11.12
N CYS A 98 10.98 -7.89 11.26
CA CYS A 98 10.34 -8.07 12.57
C CYS A 98 9.63 -9.42 12.76
N GLY A 99 9.54 -10.25 11.72
CA GLY A 99 8.86 -11.55 11.75
C GLY A 99 7.35 -11.45 12.02
N TYR A 100 6.74 -10.29 11.75
CA TYR A 100 5.28 -10.15 11.81
C TYR A 100 4.66 -10.60 10.49
N ASN A 101 3.61 -11.42 10.57
CA ASN A 101 2.82 -11.85 9.43
C ASN A 101 1.70 -10.84 9.18
N TRP A 102 1.67 -10.26 7.98
CA TRP A 102 0.68 -9.27 7.56
C TRP A 102 -0.31 -9.89 6.58
N GLY A 103 -1.51 -9.31 6.54
CA GLY A 103 -2.56 -9.60 5.57
C GLY A 103 -3.11 -8.31 4.99
N ASP A 104 -3.20 -8.23 3.66
CA ASP A 104 -3.73 -7.08 2.92
C ASP A 104 -4.82 -7.55 1.94
N ASP A 105 -5.87 -6.75 1.76
CA ASP A 105 -6.89 -7.02 0.76
C ASP A 105 -6.38 -6.66 -0.64
N VAL A 106 -6.60 -7.55 -1.60
CA VAL A 106 -6.15 -7.40 -2.99
C VAL A 106 -7.37 -7.18 -3.89
N LEU A 107 -7.29 -6.17 -4.74
CA LEU A 107 -8.30 -5.87 -5.74
C LEU A 107 -7.92 -6.47 -7.10
N ALA A 108 -8.90 -6.66 -7.98
CA ALA A 108 -8.71 -7.32 -9.28
C ALA A 108 -7.71 -6.59 -10.20
N ASP A 109 -7.52 -5.29 -10.00
CA ASP A 109 -6.59 -4.43 -10.73
C ASP A 109 -5.19 -4.36 -10.08
N THR A 110 -4.95 -5.09 -8.98
CA THR A 110 -3.66 -5.09 -8.29
C THR A 110 -2.57 -5.70 -9.15
N LYS A 111 -1.46 -4.97 -9.30
CA LYS A 111 -0.28 -5.43 -10.04
C LYS A 111 0.74 -6.03 -9.07
N PHE A 112 1.39 -7.12 -9.52
CA PHE A 112 2.49 -7.76 -8.80
C PHE A 112 3.82 -7.58 -9.56
N PRO A 113 4.92 -7.20 -8.88
CA PRO A 113 5.03 -7.13 -7.43
C PRO A 113 4.25 -5.98 -6.79
N HIS A 114 3.61 -6.27 -5.66
CA HIS A 114 2.77 -5.32 -4.95
C HIS A 114 3.58 -4.66 -3.82
N LEU A 115 3.51 -3.33 -3.73
CA LEU A 115 4.19 -2.58 -2.68
C LEU A 115 3.40 -2.71 -1.38
N VAL A 116 4.05 -3.16 -0.32
CA VAL A 116 3.46 -3.29 1.03
C VAL A 116 4.28 -2.55 2.07
N LEU A 117 3.67 -2.30 3.23
CA LEU A 117 4.26 -1.53 4.32
C LEU A 117 4.28 -2.30 5.64
N CYS A 118 5.43 -2.37 6.29
CA CYS A 118 5.53 -2.84 7.67
C CYS A 118 5.77 -1.69 8.65
N LYS A 119 4.92 -1.58 9.67
CA LYS A 119 5.13 -0.70 10.85
C LYS A 119 5.91 -1.38 11.99
N HIS A 120 6.49 -2.56 11.74
CA HIS A 120 7.27 -3.37 12.68
C HIS A 120 6.67 -3.53 14.08
N ARG A 121 5.39 -3.92 14.18
CA ARG A 121 4.67 -4.03 15.47
C ARG A 121 5.37 -4.92 16.52
N LYS A 122 6.16 -5.91 16.08
CA LYS A 122 6.96 -6.80 16.96
C LYS A 122 8.28 -6.19 17.43
N ASN A 123 8.73 -5.10 16.81
CA ASN A 123 9.98 -4.42 17.14
C ASN A 123 9.84 -2.91 16.91
N SER A 124 9.31 -2.20 17.91
CA SER A 124 9.00 -0.77 17.84
C SER A 124 10.23 0.14 17.71
N GLY A 125 11.45 -0.39 17.80
CA GLY A 125 12.68 0.35 17.53
C GLY A 125 13.03 0.47 16.05
N LEU A 126 12.31 -0.23 15.16
CA LEU A 126 12.53 -0.17 13.72
C LEU A 126 11.63 0.86 13.05
N GLU A 127 12.21 1.65 12.15
CA GLU A 127 11.45 2.53 11.27
C GLU A 127 10.61 1.74 10.28
N THR A 128 9.45 2.29 9.94
CA THR A 128 8.54 1.73 8.95
C THR A 128 9.27 1.42 7.64
N SER A 129 9.00 0.25 7.05
CA SER A 129 9.73 -0.24 5.86
C SER A 129 8.80 -0.71 4.75
N TYR A 130 9.23 -0.49 3.51
CA TYR A 130 8.54 -0.93 2.30
C TYR A 130 9.12 -2.22 1.73
N PHE A 131 8.26 -3.04 1.15
CA PHE A 131 8.64 -4.29 0.49
C PHE A 131 7.86 -4.46 -0.83
N LEU A 132 8.49 -5.12 -1.80
CA LEU A 132 7.84 -5.55 -3.03
C LEU A 132 7.50 -7.03 -2.90
N VAL A 133 6.22 -7.35 -2.76
CA VAL A 133 5.73 -8.72 -2.60
C VAL A 133 5.47 -9.34 -3.97
N HIS A 134 6.11 -10.48 -4.22
CA HIS A 134 5.89 -11.32 -5.38
C HIS A 134 4.96 -12.46 -5.00
N ILE A 135 4.17 -12.91 -5.96
CA ILE A 135 3.34 -14.11 -5.82
C ILE A 135 3.77 -15.14 -6.86
N SER A 136 3.57 -16.40 -6.54
CA SER A 136 3.90 -17.51 -7.42
C SER A 136 3.06 -17.47 -8.71
N GLU A 137 3.53 -18.13 -9.77
CA GLU A 137 2.74 -18.26 -11.01
C GLU A 137 1.44 -19.04 -10.76
N GLU A 138 1.49 -20.08 -9.91
CA GLU A 138 0.32 -20.83 -9.49
C GLU A 138 -0.74 -19.92 -8.86
N ASP A 139 -0.30 -19.00 -8.00
CA ASP A 139 -1.18 -18.03 -7.35
C ASP A 139 -1.72 -16.99 -8.33
N ARG A 140 -0.91 -16.54 -9.32
CA ARG A 140 -1.40 -15.68 -10.41
C ARG A 140 -2.52 -16.35 -11.20
N VAL A 141 -2.39 -17.64 -11.49
CA VAL A 141 -3.43 -18.41 -12.18
C VAL A 141 -4.70 -18.52 -11.32
N LYS A 142 -4.57 -18.81 -10.01
CA LYS A 142 -5.73 -18.85 -9.09
C LYS A 142 -6.52 -17.55 -9.07
N LEU A 143 -5.83 -16.39 -9.10
CA LEU A 143 -6.47 -15.08 -9.11
C LEU A 143 -7.31 -14.84 -10.36
N ASN A 144 -6.81 -15.27 -11.52
CA ASN A 144 -7.47 -15.05 -12.81
C ASN A 144 -8.55 -16.10 -13.13
N GLY A 145 -8.70 -17.11 -12.28
CA GLY A 145 -9.54 -18.28 -12.54
C GLY A 145 -8.77 -19.34 -13.30
N THR A 146 -9.00 -20.60 -12.92
CA THR A 146 -8.60 -21.78 -13.70
C THR A 146 -9.51 -21.95 -14.90
#